data_AF-A0A538IXP1-F1
#
_entry.id   AF-A0A538IXP1-F1
#
_cell.length_a   1.000
_cell.length_b   1.000
_cell.length_c   1.000
_cell.angle_alpha   90.00
_cell.angle_beta   90.00
_cell.angle_gamma   90.00
#
_symmetry.space_group_name_H-M   'P 1'
#
loop_
_entity.id
_entity.type
_entity.pdbx_description
1 polymer ?
#
loop_
_entity_poly.entity_id
_entity_poly.type
_entity_poly.pdbx_seq_one_letter_code
_entity_poly.pdbx_strand_id
1 'polypeptide(L)'
;MKGLLRSVAVVGALALVAPAAAFAHDAPETAKSRWVMVDWMLESFFVFAGFALVVFIWAWKAGHFHDLEAQAAIPLLIEEEDYYTPEWAFDDEEWDE
;
A
#
# COMPACT_ATOMS: atom_id res chain seq x y z
N MET A 1 6.10 24.77 -5.84
CA MET A 1 5.55 23.39 -5.76
C MET A 1 6.06 22.46 -6.87
N LYS A 2 5.96 22.83 -8.17
CA LYS A 2 6.44 21.99 -9.28
C LYS A 2 7.93 21.59 -9.21
N GLY A 3 8.79 22.49 -8.73
CA GLY A 3 10.22 22.20 -8.53
C GLY A 3 10.47 21.15 -7.45
N LEU A 4 9.83 21.30 -6.28
CA LEU A 4 9.97 20.38 -5.15
C LEU A 4 9.50 18.96 -5.49
N LEU A 5 8.36 18.82 -6.18
CA LEU A 5 7.85 17.53 -6.64
C LEU A 5 8.81 16.83 -7.60
N ARG A 6 9.45 17.59 -8.51
CA ARG A 6 10.47 17.05 -9.41
C ARG A 6 11.71 16.60 -8.65
N SER A 7 12.16 17.39 -7.67
CA SER A 7 13.31 17.02 -6.83
C SER A 7 13.06 15.74 -6.04
N VAL A 8 11.88 15.60 -5.42
CA VAL A 8 11.49 14.40 -4.68
C VAL A 8 11.39 13.19 -5.60
N ALA A 9 10.81 13.34 -6.80
CA ALA A 9 10.75 12.26 -7.77
C ALA A 9 12.14 11.81 -8.25
N VAL A 10 13.05 12.75 -8.51
CA VAL A 10 14.42 12.45 -8.93
C VAL A 10 15.22 11.79 -7.81
N VAL A 11 15.12 12.29 -6.58
CA VAL A 11 15.78 11.69 -5.40
C VAL A 11 15.22 10.29 -5.11
N GLY A 12 13.90 10.11 -5.19
CA GLY A 12 13.26 8.81 -5.03
C GLY A 12 13.69 7.81 -6.11
N ALA A 13 13.75 8.24 -7.37
CA ALA A 13 14.25 7.40 -8.46
C ALA A 13 15.72 7.00 -8.26
N LEU A 14 16.59 7.93 -7.83
CA LEU A 14 17.99 7.66 -7.56
C LEU A 14 18.19 6.70 -6.36
N ALA A 15 17.37 6.83 -5.32
CA ALA A 15 17.38 5.90 -4.18
C ALA A 15 17.03 4.46 -4.58
N LEU A 16 16.28 4.27 -5.67
CA LEU A 16 15.94 2.96 -6.24
C LEU A 16 17.01 2.40 -7.21
N VAL A 17 17.98 3.21 -7.63
CA VAL A 17 19.06 2.77 -8.56
C VAL A 17 20.17 2.04 -7.82
N ALA A 18 20.55 2.48 -6.61
CA ALA A 18 21.51 1.78 -5.76
C ALA A 18 21.12 0.30 -5.51
N PRO A 19 19.85 -0.02 -5.24
CA PRO A 19 19.42 -1.39 -5.05
C PRO A 19 19.39 -2.26 -6.34
N ALA A 20 19.20 -1.67 -7.52
CA ALA A 20 19.08 -2.45 -8.77
C ALA A 20 20.33 -3.26 -9.15
N ALA A 21 21.50 -2.95 -8.56
CA ALA A 21 22.74 -3.68 -8.79
C ALA A 21 22.92 -4.93 -7.90
N ALA A 22 22.07 -5.14 -6.88
CA ALA A 22 22.11 -6.35 -6.08
C ALA A 22 21.30 -7.45 -6.77
N PHE A 23 22.01 -8.38 -7.39
CA PHE A 23 21.43 -9.56 -8.01
C PHE A 23 20.82 -10.49 -6.94
N ALA A 24 19.55 -10.27 -6.62
CA ALA A 24 18.79 -11.01 -5.59
C ALA A 24 18.57 -12.51 -5.90
N HIS A 25 19.13 -13.04 -6.99
CA HIS A 25 19.02 -14.45 -7.37
C HIS A 25 20.11 -15.33 -6.75
N ASP A 26 21.22 -14.75 -6.30
CA ASP A 26 22.31 -15.51 -5.70
C ASP A 26 22.08 -15.70 -4.20
N ALA A 27 22.05 -16.97 -3.78
CA ALA A 27 21.95 -17.32 -2.38
C ALA A 27 23.24 -16.87 -1.63
N PRO A 28 23.12 -16.35 -0.39
CA PRO A 28 24.27 -15.84 0.34
C PRO A 28 25.29 -16.95 0.62
N GLU A 29 26.48 -16.86 0.03
CA GLU A 29 27.54 -17.87 0.16
C GLU A 29 28.18 -17.93 1.56
N THR A 30 28.02 -16.88 2.37
CA THR A 30 28.64 -16.78 3.71
C THR A 30 27.64 -16.37 4.79
N ALA A 31 28.00 -16.61 6.06
CA ALA A 31 27.20 -16.16 7.20
C ALA A 31 27.05 -14.63 7.26
N LYS A 32 28.00 -13.87 6.71
CA LYS A 32 27.97 -12.39 6.66
C LYS A 32 27.05 -11.87 5.56
N SER A 33 27.01 -12.52 4.39
CA SER A 33 26.13 -12.12 3.27
C SER A 33 24.64 -12.30 3.58
N ARG A 34 24.28 -13.14 4.55
CA ARG A 34 22.88 -13.23 5.05
C ARG A 34 22.39 -11.92 5.67
N TRP A 35 23.26 -11.21 6.38
CA TRP A 35 22.91 -9.94 7.00
C TRP A 35 22.75 -8.83 5.95
N VAL A 36 23.53 -8.87 4.88
CA VAL A 36 23.38 -7.94 3.74
C VAL A 36 21.98 -8.04 3.13
N MET A 37 21.43 -9.25 2.96
CA MET A 37 20.07 -9.43 2.45
C MET A 37 19.00 -8.89 3.41
N VAL A 38 19.16 -9.14 4.72
CA VAL A 38 18.23 -8.65 5.75
C VAL A 38 18.24 -7.13 5.82
N ASP A 39 19.43 -6.52 5.83
CA ASP A 39 19.60 -5.07 5.85
C ASP A 39 18.91 -4.42 4.64
N TRP A 40 18.96 -5.10 3.50
CA TRP A 40 18.34 -4.64 2.27
C TRP A 40 16.81 -4.72 2.27
N MET A 41 16.25 -5.83 2.73
CA MET A 41 14.80 -5.95 2.89
C MET A 41 14.28 -4.90 3.87
N LEU A 42 15.03 -4.63 4.93
CA LEU A 42 14.69 -3.64 5.92
C LEU A 42 14.78 -2.20 5.37
N GLU A 43 15.88 -1.88 4.67
CA GLU A 43 16.09 -0.56 4.06
C GLU A 43 15.02 -0.26 3.01
N SER A 44 14.78 -1.19 2.09
CA SER A 44 13.73 -1.06 1.06
C SER A 44 12.33 -0.92 1.68
N PHE A 45 12.01 -1.71 2.70
CA PHE A 45 10.75 -1.57 3.44
C PHE A 45 10.59 -0.16 3.99
N PHE A 46 11.59 0.38 4.67
CA PHE A 46 11.51 1.72 5.25
C PHE A 46 11.45 2.83 4.21
N VAL A 47 12.13 2.68 3.07
CA VAL A 47 12.02 3.62 1.94
C VAL A 47 10.59 3.64 1.41
N PHE A 48 10.01 2.48 1.11
CA PHE A 48 8.63 2.40 0.61
C PHE A 48 7.61 2.88 1.65
N ALA A 49 7.75 2.47 2.92
CA ALA A 49 6.88 2.91 4.00
C ALA A 49 6.95 4.43 4.21
N GLY A 50 8.15 5.02 4.12
CA GLY A 50 8.34 6.47 4.21
C GLY A 50 7.63 7.22 3.07
N PHE A 51 7.80 6.77 1.82
CA PHE A 51 7.09 7.36 0.68
C PHE A 51 5.56 7.19 0.79
N ALA A 52 5.10 6.00 1.18
CA ALA A 52 3.69 5.72 1.39
C ALA A 52 3.08 6.65 2.46
N LEU A 53 3.79 6.86 3.58
CA LEU A 53 3.35 7.77 4.63
C LEU A 53 3.25 9.22 4.15
N VAL A 54 4.23 9.70 3.38
CA VAL A 54 4.20 11.07 2.82
C VAL A 54 3.01 11.24 1.87
N VAL A 55 2.77 10.27 0.98
CA VAL A 55 1.63 10.29 0.07
C VAL A 55 0.32 10.21 0.84
N PHE A 56 0.23 9.36 1.87
CA PHE A 56 -0.94 9.24 2.73
C PHE A 56 -1.27 10.56 3.42
N ILE A 57 -0.30 11.22 4.04
CA ILE A 57 -0.51 12.52 4.70
C ILE A 57 -0.96 13.58 3.69
N TRP A 58 -0.35 13.59 2.49
CA TRP A 58 -0.77 14.49 1.42
C TRP A 58 -2.21 14.23 0.99
N ALA A 59 -2.59 12.96 0.80
CA ALA A 59 -3.92 12.57 0.39
C ALA A 59 -4.97 12.89 1.46
N TRP A 60 -4.62 12.69 2.73
CA TRP A 60 -5.46 13.06 3.87
C TRP A 60 -5.72 14.57 3.91
N LYS A 61 -4.66 15.38 3.78
CA LYS A 61 -4.81 16.84 3.76
C LYS A 61 -5.60 17.34 2.55
N ALA A 62 -5.52 16.64 1.42
CA ALA A 62 -6.31 16.95 0.22
C ALA A 62 -7.78 16.50 0.33
N GLY A 63 -8.15 15.79 1.40
CA GLY A 63 -9.51 15.36 1.65
C GLY A 63 -9.94 14.11 0.87
N HIS A 64 -9.00 13.30 0.40
CA HIS A 64 -9.32 12.06 -0.33
C HIS A 64 -9.92 10.96 0.56
N PHE A 65 -9.88 11.11 1.89
CA PHE A 65 -10.38 10.12 2.86
C PHE A 65 -11.76 10.45 3.45
N HIS A 66 -12.48 11.42 2.90
CA HIS A 66 -13.77 11.87 3.45
C HIS A 66 -14.91 10.86 3.25
N ASP A 67 -14.76 9.94 2.31
CA ASP A 67 -15.80 8.98 1.89
C ASP A 67 -15.33 7.52 2.04
N LEU A 68 -14.39 7.28 2.97
CA LEU A 68 -13.81 5.94 3.16
C LEU A 68 -14.85 4.89 3.57
N GLU A 69 -15.87 5.29 4.31
CA GLU A 69 -16.92 4.37 4.77
C GLU A 69 -17.80 3.91 3.60
N ALA A 70 -18.21 4.82 2.72
CA ALA A 70 -18.94 4.45 1.50
C ALA A 70 -18.06 3.69 0.50
N GLN A 71 -16.77 4.02 0.38
CA GLN A 71 -15.85 3.29 -0.49
C GLN A 71 -15.46 1.91 0.07
N ALA A 72 -15.44 1.74 1.38
CA ALA A 72 -15.27 0.43 2.03
C ALA A 72 -16.50 -0.46 1.81
N ALA A 73 -17.68 0.13 1.60
CA ALA A 73 -18.90 -0.53 1.17
C ALA A 73 -18.93 -0.86 -0.35
N ILE A 74 -17.81 -0.66 -1.06
CA ILE A 74 -17.54 -1.27 -2.37
C ILE A 74 -16.62 -2.49 -2.18
N PRO A 75 -16.94 -3.50 -1.34
CA PRO A 75 -16.07 -4.65 -1.20
C PRO A 75 -16.23 -5.50 -2.45
N LEU A 76 -15.35 -5.23 -3.43
CA LEU A 76 -15.24 -5.96 -4.68
C LEU A 76 -16.51 -5.81 -5.51
N LEU A 77 -16.46 -5.07 -6.63
CA LEU A 77 -17.48 -5.13 -7.69
C LEU A 77 -17.52 -6.52 -8.37
N ILE A 78 -17.50 -7.57 -7.56
CA ILE A 78 -17.67 -8.96 -7.92
C ILE A 78 -19.17 -9.17 -7.76
N GLU A 79 -19.88 -9.14 -8.89
CA GLU A 79 -21.24 -9.66 -8.99
C GLU A 79 -21.16 -11.19 -8.84
N GLU A 80 -20.88 -11.68 -7.64
CA GLU A 80 -21.08 -13.08 -7.28
C GLU A 80 -22.52 -13.23 -6.79
N GLU A 81 -23.19 -14.27 -7.29
CA GLU A 81 -24.49 -14.67 -6.77
C GLU A 81 -24.29 -15.02 -5.29
N ASP A 82 -24.92 -14.27 -4.40
CA ASP A 82 -24.74 -14.42 -2.96
C ASP A 82 -25.38 -15.73 -2.50
N TYR A 83 -24.58 -16.80 -2.50
CA TYR A 83 -25.01 -18.14 -2.07
C TYR A 83 -25.07 -18.31 -0.55
N TYR A 84 -24.61 -17.32 0.23
CA TYR A 84 -24.37 -17.47 1.67
C TYR A 84 -25.23 -16.57 2.53
N THR A 85 -25.73 -15.45 2.01
CA THR A 85 -26.69 -14.61 2.72
C THR A 85 -28.09 -15.20 2.60
N PRO A 86 -28.71 -15.62 3.72
CA PRO A 86 -30.07 -16.14 3.69
C PRO A 86 -31.09 -15.03 3.37
N GLU A 87 -32.20 -15.39 2.74
CA GLU A 87 -33.25 -14.43 2.32
C GLU A 87 -33.75 -13.51 3.44
N TRP A 88 -33.86 -14.03 4.67
CA TRP A 88 -34.29 -13.27 5.85
C TRP A 88 -33.34 -12.13 6.26
N ALA A 89 -32.08 -12.15 5.83
CA ALA A 89 -31.10 -11.12 6.16
C ALA A 89 -31.21 -9.89 5.24
N PHE A 90 -31.98 -9.99 4.16
CA PHE A 90 -32.33 -8.87 3.28
C PHE A 90 -33.65 -8.20 3.67
N ASP A 91 -34.42 -8.82 4.54
CA ASP A 91 -35.57 -8.21 5.16
C ASP A 91 -35.04 -7.24 6.21
N ASP A 92 -34.89 -5.96 5.84
CA ASP A 92 -34.72 -4.89 6.81
C ASP A 92 -35.87 -5.04 7.81
N GLU A 93 -35.56 -5.31 9.09
CA GLU A 93 -36.56 -5.33 10.15
C GLU A 93 -37.19 -3.92 10.18
N GLU A 94 -38.28 -3.77 9.45
CA GLU A 94 -39.19 -2.64 9.56
C GLU A 94 -39.85 -2.83 10.92
N TRP A 95 -39.18 -2.31 11.95
CA TRP A 95 -39.76 -2.20 13.28
C TRP A 95 -40.99 -1.29 13.13
N ASP A 96 -42.16 -1.92 12.93
CA ASP A 96 -43.46 -1.27 13.00
C ASP A 96 -43.52 -0.43 14.30
N GLU A 97 -43.94 0.82 14.11
CA GLU A 97 -44.00 1.98 15.03
C GLU A 97 -44.16 1.72 16.54
#